data_AF-A0A1X0NC87-F1
#
_entry.id   AF-A0A1X0NC87-F1
#
_cell.length_a   1.000
_cell.length_b   1.000
_cell.length_c   1.000
_cell.angle_alpha   90.00
_cell.angle_beta   90.00
_cell.angle_gamma   90.00
#
_symmetry.space_group_name_H-M   'P 1'
#
loop_
_entity.id
_entity.type
_entity.pdbx_description
1 polymer ?
#
loop_
_entity_poly.entity_id
_entity_poly.type
_entity_poly.pdbx_seq_one_letter_code
_entity_poly.pdbx_strand_id
1 'polypeptide(L)'
;MNTPSEIDISGLRCYDKIVDDVTYSVPRGITREARGRVWIVRVLKNKQVQVYGRFPDLRFAGTRRALNAAIIHLIHSGHAWRRDDVLQLNEQAAVHWRKRSGVGLCAVAYVTRQGPGRGETFFLSTYKRVASGRGLEKFRSRLVDVLENAYEMHHAGPGIPYSTQKRIRQDIDQLMEGDAFQAFIEAGKRKADHIAVVEYVERLSH
;
A
#
# COMPACT_ATOMS: atom_id res chain seq x y z
N MET A 1 -15.58 -7.67 28.22
CA MET A 1 -15.55 -6.26 27.79
C MET A 1 -14.10 -5.90 27.52
N ASN A 2 -13.68 -5.90 26.25
CA ASN A 2 -12.32 -5.53 25.87
C ASN A 2 -12.24 -4.01 25.76
N THR A 3 -11.37 -3.40 26.54
CA THR A 3 -11.02 -1.99 26.40
C THR A 3 -10.62 -1.74 24.95
N PRO A 4 -11.20 -0.74 24.25
CA PRO A 4 -10.79 -0.38 22.90
C PRO A 4 -9.29 -0.09 22.90
N SER A 5 -8.59 -0.55 21.86
CA SER A 5 -7.18 -0.20 21.68
C SER A 5 -7.07 1.33 21.64
N GLU A 6 -6.37 1.96 22.60
CA GLU A 6 -6.19 3.42 22.68
C GLU A 6 -5.51 4.02 21.43
N ILE A 7 -4.85 3.18 20.62
CA ILE A 7 -4.28 3.59 19.33
C ILE A 7 -4.68 2.55 18.30
N ASP A 8 -5.34 3.03 17.25
CA ASP A 8 -5.75 2.23 16.13
C ASP A 8 -4.59 2.03 15.15
N ILE A 9 -4.09 0.80 15.09
CA ILE A 9 -3.14 0.34 14.07
C ILE A 9 -3.85 -0.42 12.95
N SER A 10 -5.18 -0.55 13.02
CA SER A 10 -5.98 -1.09 11.95
C SER A 10 -5.76 -0.25 10.69
N GLY A 11 -5.69 -0.91 9.55
CA GLY A 11 -5.35 -0.26 8.29
C GLY A 11 -3.86 0.03 8.08
N LEU A 12 -2.92 -0.17 9.03
CA LEU A 12 -1.48 -0.11 8.74
C LEU A 12 -0.91 -1.47 8.32
N ARG A 13 0.07 -1.47 7.40
CA ARG A 13 0.85 -2.68 7.10
C ARG A 13 1.90 -2.88 8.20
N CYS A 14 1.75 -3.97 8.95
CA CYS A 14 2.64 -4.30 10.06
C CYS A 14 3.49 -5.54 9.77
N TYR A 15 4.49 -5.76 10.61
CA TYR A 15 5.23 -7.02 10.77
C TYR A 15 5.39 -7.30 12.26
N ASP A 16 5.60 -8.56 12.61
CA ASP A 16 5.78 -8.94 14.01
C ASP A 16 7.23 -8.74 14.46
N LYS A 17 7.40 -8.19 15.65
CA LYS A 17 8.71 -7.97 16.27
C LYS A 17 8.69 -8.37 17.73
N ILE A 18 9.55 -9.30 18.11
CA ILE A 18 9.73 -9.71 19.50
C ILE A 18 10.73 -8.76 20.17
N VAL A 19 10.36 -8.24 21.34
CA VAL A 19 11.22 -7.45 22.24
C VAL A 19 10.92 -7.90 23.67
N ASP A 20 11.95 -8.32 24.41
CA ASP A 20 11.84 -8.80 25.79
C ASP A 20 10.71 -9.85 25.95
N ASP A 21 10.72 -10.87 25.07
CA ASP A 21 9.75 -11.97 25.00
C ASP A 21 8.29 -11.58 24.71
N VAL A 22 8.03 -10.32 24.37
CA VAL A 22 6.71 -9.83 23.94
C VAL A 22 6.71 -9.57 22.43
N THR A 23 5.71 -10.13 21.74
CA THR A 23 5.49 -9.87 20.31
C THR A 23 4.69 -8.60 20.09
N TYR A 24 5.27 -7.65 19.35
CA TYR A 24 4.64 -6.41 18.95
C TYR A 24 4.29 -6.43 17.46
N SER A 25 3.08 -5.98 17.11
CA SER A 25 2.72 -5.66 15.72
C SER A 25 3.23 -4.26 15.38
N VAL A 26 4.26 -4.19 14.52
CA VAL A 26 5.00 -2.94 14.23
C VAL A 26 4.73 -2.48 12.80
N PRO A 27 4.24 -1.25 12.58
CA PRO A 27 4.08 -0.71 11.23
C PRO A 27 5.39 -0.65 10.44
N ARG A 28 5.30 -0.92 9.13
CA ARG A 28 6.41 -0.75 8.19
C ARG A 28 6.88 0.71 8.23
N GLY A 29 8.20 0.90 8.27
CA GLY A 29 8.82 2.22 8.46
C GLY A 29 9.23 2.50 9.91
N ILE A 30 8.90 1.61 10.85
CA ILE A 30 9.40 1.62 12.22
C ILE A 30 10.33 0.43 12.44
N THR A 31 11.48 0.65 13.06
CA THR A 31 12.44 -0.38 13.44
C THR A 31 12.84 -0.26 14.90
N ARG A 32 13.37 -1.35 15.45
CA ARG A 32 13.89 -1.40 16.82
C ARG A 32 15.42 -1.35 16.79
N GLU A 33 16.00 -0.37 17.46
CA GLU A 33 17.42 -0.38 17.82
C GLU A 33 17.56 -0.97 19.23
N ALA A 34 18.05 -2.21 19.31
CA ALA A 34 18.07 -2.99 20.54
C ALA A 34 19.00 -2.39 21.60
N ARG A 35 20.22 -1.99 21.22
CA ARG A 35 21.22 -1.43 22.14
C ARG A 35 20.78 -0.11 22.78
N GLY A 36 20.14 0.76 22.00
CA GLY A 36 19.67 2.06 22.46
C GLY A 36 18.29 2.02 23.12
N ARG A 37 17.65 0.84 23.22
CA ARG A 37 16.26 0.67 23.65
C ARG A 37 15.34 1.74 23.07
N VAL A 38 15.37 1.88 21.75
CA VAL A 38 14.69 2.96 21.02
C VAL A 38 13.97 2.44 19.78
N TRP A 39 12.74 2.91 19.60
CA TRP A 39 12.02 2.76 18.33
C TRP A 39 12.42 3.89 17.39
N ILE A 40 12.72 3.55 16.15
CA ILE A 40 13.14 4.51 15.13
C ILE A 40 12.09 4.49 14.03
N VAL A 41 11.46 5.64 13.79
CA VAL A 41 10.68 5.88 12.58
C VAL A 41 11.65 6.39 11.53
N ARG A 42 11.74 5.69 10.39
CA ARG A 42 12.54 6.14 9.25
C ARG A 42 11.86 5.76 7.94
N VAL A 43 11.43 6.76 7.18
CA VAL A 43 10.86 6.56 5.84
C VAL A 43 11.79 7.17 4.81
N LEU A 44 12.21 6.35 3.85
CA LEU A 44 13.04 6.76 2.71
C LEU A 44 12.19 6.84 1.44
N LYS A 45 12.36 7.92 0.67
CA LYS A 45 11.79 8.09 -0.67
C LYS A 45 12.87 8.69 -1.56
N ASN A 46 13.10 8.09 -2.73
CA ASN A 46 14.15 8.52 -3.66
C ASN A 46 15.54 8.69 -3.01
N LYS A 47 15.92 7.75 -2.13
CA LYS A 47 17.16 7.77 -1.32
C LYS A 47 17.27 8.93 -0.30
N GLN A 48 16.25 9.77 -0.17
CA GLN A 48 16.19 10.83 0.83
C GLN A 48 15.31 10.42 2.02
N VAL A 49 15.71 10.84 3.21
CA VAL A 49 14.92 10.66 4.44
C VAL A 49 13.78 11.67 4.41
N GLN A 50 12.54 11.18 4.38
CA GLN A 50 11.33 12.01 4.41
C GLN A 50 10.79 12.16 5.82
N VAL A 51 10.93 11.11 6.62
CA VAL A 51 10.49 11.08 8.02
C VAL A 51 11.58 10.45 8.84
N TYR A 52 11.91 11.09 9.95
CA TYR A 52 12.82 10.55 10.94
C TYR A 52 12.36 10.92 12.34
N GLY A 53 12.30 9.94 13.24
CA GLY A 53 12.02 10.16 14.64
C GLY A 53 12.61 9.05 15.50
N ARG A 54 13.12 9.41 16.67
CA ARG A 54 13.64 8.48 17.68
C ARG A 54 12.74 8.54 18.91
N PHE A 55 12.31 7.37 19.38
CA PHE A 55 11.38 7.21 20.49
C PHE A 55 12.01 6.27 21.53
N PRO A 56 12.87 6.78 22.42
CA PRO A 56 13.57 5.96 23.42
C PRO A 56 12.62 5.52 24.53
N ASP A 57 12.70 4.27 24.96
CA ASP A 57 11.77 3.71 25.95
C ASP A 57 11.73 4.52 27.25
N LEU A 58 12.88 4.99 27.72
CA LEU A 58 13.02 5.80 28.93
C LEU A 58 12.20 7.10 28.87
N ARG A 59 12.11 7.75 27.70
CA ARG A 59 11.39 9.02 27.55
C ARG A 59 9.87 8.85 27.48
N PHE A 60 9.41 7.65 27.13
CA PHE A 60 7.99 7.36 26.93
C PHE A 60 7.45 6.39 27.99
N ALA A 61 8.16 6.18 29.10
CA ALA A 61 7.76 5.28 30.17
C ALA A 61 7.49 3.82 29.69
N GLY A 62 8.36 3.31 28.82
CA GLY A 62 8.41 1.90 28.44
C GLY A 62 8.28 1.64 26.93
N THR A 63 8.63 0.41 26.53
CA THR A 63 8.73 -0.03 25.13
C THR A 63 7.42 0.09 24.36
N ARG A 64 6.29 -0.26 24.98
CA ARG A 64 4.96 -0.16 24.34
C ARG A 64 4.56 1.29 24.08
N ARG A 65 4.74 2.17 25.06
CA ARG A 65 4.39 3.59 24.94
C ARG A 65 5.31 4.33 23.97
N ALA A 66 6.60 3.97 23.92
CA ALA A 66 7.51 4.47 22.91
C ALA A 66 7.11 4.03 21.49
N LEU A 67 6.72 2.76 21.31
CA LEU A 67 6.19 2.27 20.04
C LEU A 67 4.92 3.02 19.65
N ASN A 68 4.00 3.21 20.58
CA ASN A 68 2.76 3.96 20.40
C ASN A 68 3.02 5.39 19.89
N ALA A 69 3.96 6.12 20.50
CA ALA A 69 4.36 7.45 20.05
C ALA A 69 4.98 7.42 18.64
N ALA A 70 5.80 6.41 18.34
CA ALA A 70 6.39 6.21 17.02
C ALA A 70 5.31 5.96 15.94
N ILE A 71 4.27 5.19 16.27
CA ILE A 71 3.13 4.91 15.39
C ILE A 71 2.33 6.17 15.11
N ILE A 72 1.98 6.92 16.15
CA ILE A 72 1.27 8.21 16.01
C ILE A 72 2.09 9.14 15.12
N HIS A 73 3.39 9.28 15.37
CA HIS A 73 4.28 10.09 14.54
C HIS A 73 4.28 9.64 13.07
N LEU A 74 4.37 8.34 12.80
CA LEU A 74 4.34 7.82 11.43
C LEU A 74 2.98 8.12 10.75
N ILE A 75 1.85 7.94 11.44
CA ILE A 75 0.51 8.26 10.91
C ILE A 75 0.42 9.74 10.54
N HIS A 76 0.78 10.62 11.47
CA HIS A 76 0.69 12.07 11.28
C HIS A 76 1.72 12.61 10.28
N SER A 77 2.81 11.88 10.03
CA SER A 77 3.75 12.24 8.97
C SER A 77 3.14 12.18 7.56
N GLY A 78 1.99 11.52 7.37
CA GLY A 78 1.40 11.30 6.05
C GLY A 78 2.13 10.27 5.19
N HIS A 79 3.21 9.67 5.70
CA HIS A 79 4.02 8.67 5.01
C HIS A 79 3.77 7.23 5.47
N ALA A 80 2.81 7.02 6.37
CA ALA A 80 2.39 5.69 6.81
C ALA A 80 1.86 4.85 5.63
N TRP A 81 2.31 3.59 5.56
CA TRP A 81 1.81 2.65 4.57
C TRP A 81 0.54 1.99 5.09
N ARG A 82 -0.58 2.27 4.42
CA ARG A 82 -1.86 1.63 4.74
C ARG A 82 -2.03 0.34 3.97
N ARG A 83 -2.83 -0.59 4.50
CA ARG A 83 -3.22 -1.84 3.82
C ARG A 83 -3.99 -1.51 2.55
N ASP A 84 -4.89 -0.54 2.65
CA ASP A 84 -5.78 -0.08 1.58
C ASP A 84 -5.04 0.69 0.47
N ASP A 85 -3.76 1.02 0.67
CA ASP A 85 -2.93 1.59 -0.40
C ASP A 85 -2.62 0.54 -1.49
N VAL A 86 -3.00 -0.72 -1.27
CA VAL A 86 -2.85 -1.86 -2.18
C VAL A 86 -4.19 -2.55 -2.37
N LEU A 87 -4.63 -2.67 -3.62
CA LEU A 87 -5.78 -3.51 -3.98
C LEU A 87 -5.24 -4.90 -4.36
N GLN A 88 -5.43 -5.87 -3.48
CA GLN A 88 -5.05 -7.26 -3.77
C GLN A 88 -6.08 -7.85 -4.74
N LEU A 89 -5.63 -8.41 -5.87
CA LEU A 89 -6.51 -9.07 -6.83
C LEU A 89 -6.60 -10.58 -6.53
N ASN A 90 -5.44 -11.20 -6.32
CA ASN A 90 -5.29 -12.59 -5.88
C ASN A 90 -3.87 -12.77 -5.30
N GLU A 91 -3.44 -13.99 -5.00
CA GLU A 91 -2.09 -14.25 -4.44
C GLU A 91 -0.93 -13.78 -5.33
N GLN A 92 -1.16 -13.65 -6.64
CA GLN A 92 -0.14 -13.40 -7.65
C GLN A 92 -0.16 -11.97 -8.19
N ALA A 93 -1.24 -11.22 -7.97
CA ALA A 93 -1.45 -9.91 -8.55
C ALA A 93 -1.98 -8.89 -7.53
N ALA A 94 -1.36 -7.70 -7.52
CA ALA A 94 -1.77 -6.58 -6.66
C ALA A 94 -1.63 -5.24 -7.38
N VAL A 95 -2.51 -4.28 -7.08
CA VAL A 95 -2.55 -2.96 -7.70
C VAL A 95 -2.14 -1.88 -6.70
N HIS A 96 -1.36 -0.91 -7.18
CA HIS A 96 -0.87 0.21 -6.39
C HIS A 96 -1.02 1.53 -7.13
N TRP A 97 -1.23 2.60 -6.37
CA TRP A 97 -1.05 3.95 -6.87
C TRP A 97 0.43 4.33 -6.93
N ARG A 98 0.92 4.78 -8.08
CA ARG A 98 2.31 5.22 -8.31
C ARG A 98 2.33 6.62 -8.92
N LYS A 99 3.16 7.52 -8.39
CA LYS A 99 3.44 8.82 -9.03
C LYS A 99 4.38 8.55 -10.21
N ARG A 100 4.00 8.98 -11.42
CA ARG A 100 4.84 8.94 -12.62
C ARG A 100 5.05 10.35 -13.15
N SER A 101 6.29 10.69 -13.48
CA SER A 101 6.63 11.99 -14.05
C SER A 101 5.82 12.25 -15.34
N GLY A 102 5.31 13.47 -15.51
CA GLY A 102 4.50 13.89 -16.67
C GLY A 102 3.07 13.31 -16.76
N VAL A 103 2.75 12.25 -16.01
CA VAL A 103 1.43 11.58 -16.06
C VAL A 103 0.61 11.81 -14.79
N GLY A 104 1.28 12.05 -13.65
CA GLY A 104 0.66 12.17 -12.34
C GLY A 104 0.48 10.82 -11.65
N LEU A 105 -0.56 10.70 -10.83
CA LEU A 105 -0.85 9.48 -10.08
C LEU A 105 -1.54 8.44 -10.99
N CYS A 106 -0.97 7.24 -11.10
CA CYS A 106 -1.54 6.13 -11.87
C CYS A 106 -1.67 4.85 -11.06
N ALA A 107 -2.69 4.06 -11.38
CA ALA A 107 -2.84 2.70 -10.87
C ALA A 107 -2.02 1.76 -11.75
N VAL A 108 -1.24 0.90 -11.10
CA VAL A 108 -0.33 -0.04 -11.73
C VAL A 108 -0.48 -1.39 -11.05
N ALA A 109 -0.72 -2.45 -11.81
CA ALA A 109 -0.73 -3.81 -11.29
C ALA A 109 0.67 -4.42 -11.37
N TYR A 110 1.05 -5.17 -10.34
CA TYR A 110 2.22 -6.03 -10.36
C TYR A 110 1.75 -7.47 -10.34
N VAL A 111 2.28 -8.27 -11.26
CA VAL A 111 2.05 -9.71 -11.33
C VAL A 111 3.35 -10.41 -10.99
N THR A 112 3.33 -11.25 -9.97
CA THR A 112 4.50 -12.06 -9.59
C THR A 112 4.77 -13.11 -10.66
N ARG A 113 6.02 -13.54 -10.80
CA ARG A 113 6.37 -14.68 -11.65
C ARG A 113 6.66 -15.89 -10.77
N GLN A 114 6.24 -17.08 -11.18
CA GLN A 114 6.75 -18.32 -10.57
C GLN A 114 8.12 -18.63 -11.16
N GLY A 115 9.15 -18.69 -10.30
CA GLY A 115 10.54 -18.99 -10.70
C GLY A 115 11.43 -17.76 -10.86
N PRO A 116 12.68 -17.95 -11.36
CA PRO A 116 13.66 -16.88 -11.47
C PRO A 116 13.24 -15.85 -12.52
N GLY A 117 13.27 -14.57 -12.14
CA GLY A 117 12.95 -13.45 -13.01
C GLY A 117 12.22 -12.32 -12.29
N ARG A 118 12.04 -11.21 -12.99
CA ARG A 118 11.21 -10.10 -12.51
C ARG A 118 9.77 -10.36 -12.93
N GLY A 119 8.83 -10.14 -12.02
CA GLY A 119 7.40 -10.11 -12.35
C GLY A 119 7.05 -8.98 -13.33
N GLU A 120 5.81 -8.95 -13.79
CA GLU A 120 5.33 -7.97 -14.76
C GLU A 120 4.61 -6.80 -14.11
N THR A 121 4.56 -5.69 -14.83
CA THR A 121 3.98 -4.43 -14.34
C THR A 121 3.07 -3.84 -15.41
N PHE A 122 1.77 -3.74 -15.11
CA PHE A 122 0.75 -3.30 -16.05
C PHE A 122 0.20 -1.93 -15.66
N PHE A 123 0.17 -1.00 -16.60
CA PHE A 123 -0.54 0.26 -16.41
C PHE A 123 -2.05 0.04 -16.57
N LEU A 124 -2.83 0.46 -15.58
CA LEU A 124 -4.28 0.33 -15.62
C LEU A 124 -4.94 1.63 -16.07
N SER A 125 -4.79 2.70 -15.27
CA SER A 125 -5.40 4.00 -15.53
C SER A 125 -4.77 5.10 -14.67
N THR A 126 -5.08 6.35 -14.98
CA THR A 126 -4.72 7.49 -14.12
C THR A 126 -5.78 7.70 -13.05
N TYR A 127 -5.37 8.18 -11.87
CA TYR A 127 -6.28 8.45 -10.76
C TYR A 127 -7.41 9.40 -11.18
N LYS A 128 -7.10 10.49 -11.90
CA LYS A 128 -8.09 11.46 -12.40
C LYS A 128 -9.20 10.81 -13.25
N ARG A 129 -8.86 9.81 -14.06
CA ARG A 129 -9.84 9.11 -14.91
C ARG A 129 -10.72 8.17 -14.09
N VAL A 130 -10.13 7.42 -13.16
CA VAL A 130 -10.88 6.51 -12.28
C VAL A 130 -11.79 7.30 -11.34
N ALA A 131 -11.27 8.34 -10.68
CA ALA A 131 -12.02 9.18 -9.76
C ALA A 131 -13.16 9.98 -10.41
N SER A 132 -13.09 10.26 -11.71
CA SER A 132 -14.18 10.93 -12.44
C SER A 132 -15.21 9.96 -13.03
N GLY A 133 -15.12 8.67 -12.74
CA GLY A 133 -16.01 7.62 -13.27
C GLY A 133 -15.76 7.26 -14.74
N ARG A 134 -15.30 8.22 -15.56
CA ARG A 134 -15.04 8.07 -17.01
C ARG A 134 -14.01 6.99 -17.36
N GLY A 135 -13.18 6.59 -16.41
CA GLY A 135 -12.16 5.57 -16.58
C GLY A 135 -12.49 4.20 -16.02
N LEU A 136 -13.65 4.01 -15.38
CA LEU A 136 -13.96 2.78 -14.63
C LEU A 136 -14.07 1.55 -15.54
N GLU A 137 -14.79 1.64 -16.66
CA GLU A 137 -14.94 0.49 -17.57
C GLU A 137 -13.59 0.04 -18.15
N LYS A 138 -12.76 1.00 -18.59
CA LYS A 138 -11.41 0.69 -19.07
C LYS A 138 -10.52 0.13 -17.95
N PHE A 139 -10.67 0.65 -16.73
CA PHE A 139 -9.93 0.15 -15.58
C PHE A 139 -10.31 -1.30 -15.26
N ARG A 140 -11.61 -1.61 -15.23
CA ARG A 140 -12.16 -2.95 -15.09
C ARG A 140 -11.62 -3.91 -16.16
N SER A 141 -11.70 -3.53 -17.45
CA SER A 141 -11.16 -4.34 -18.54
C SER A 141 -9.66 -4.62 -18.35
N ARG A 142 -8.89 -3.62 -17.91
CA ARG A 142 -7.46 -3.82 -17.61
C ARG A 142 -7.19 -4.71 -16.41
N LEU A 143 -8.06 -4.73 -15.40
CA LEU A 143 -7.94 -5.68 -14.29
C LEU A 143 -8.17 -7.13 -14.76
N VAL A 144 -9.15 -7.34 -15.63
CA VAL A 144 -9.40 -8.64 -16.27
C VAL A 144 -8.18 -9.08 -17.06
N ASP A 145 -7.65 -8.22 -17.94
CA ASP A 145 -6.43 -8.50 -18.71
C ASP A 145 -5.28 -8.94 -17.78
N VAL A 146 -5.09 -8.24 -16.66
CA VAL A 146 -4.02 -8.55 -15.71
C VAL A 146 -4.17 -9.93 -15.08
N LEU A 147 -5.38 -10.31 -14.65
CA LEU A 147 -5.61 -11.63 -14.05
C LEU A 147 -5.53 -12.75 -15.09
N GLU A 148 -5.95 -12.48 -16.32
CA GLU A 148 -5.77 -13.39 -17.44
C GLU A 148 -4.28 -13.61 -17.75
N ASN A 149 -3.49 -12.54 -17.83
CA ASN A 149 -2.03 -12.62 -18.00
C ASN A 149 -1.36 -13.35 -16.81
N ALA A 150 -1.78 -13.05 -15.57
CA ALA A 150 -1.28 -13.76 -14.40
C ALA A 150 -1.55 -15.27 -14.50
N TYR A 151 -2.75 -15.66 -14.92
CA TYR A 151 -3.08 -17.07 -15.10
C TYR A 151 -2.14 -17.73 -16.11
N GLU A 152 -1.93 -17.14 -17.28
CA GLU A 152 -1.04 -17.66 -18.33
C GLU A 152 0.42 -17.72 -17.88
N MET A 153 0.90 -16.72 -17.13
CA MET A 153 2.25 -16.72 -16.58
C MET A 153 2.49 -17.86 -15.59
N HIS A 154 1.44 -18.31 -14.91
CA HIS A 154 1.52 -19.32 -13.85
C HIS A 154 1.08 -20.73 -14.31
N HIS A 155 0.39 -20.85 -15.44
CA HIS A 155 -0.07 -22.11 -15.99
C HIS A 155 0.50 -22.26 -17.40
N ALA A 156 1.49 -23.15 -17.54
CA ALA A 156 2.09 -23.48 -18.83
C ALA A 156 1.12 -24.34 -19.66
N GLY A 157 0.13 -23.71 -20.29
CA GLY A 157 -0.87 -24.37 -21.13
C GLY A 157 -1.40 -23.45 -22.24
N PRO A 158 -1.99 -24.01 -23.31
CA PRO A 158 -2.49 -23.24 -24.43
C PRO A 158 -3.79 -22.50 -24.03
N GLY A 159 -3.64 -21.21 -23.74
CA GLY A 159 -4.75 -20.29 -23.51
C GLY A 159 -5.51 -20.52 -22.19
N ILE A 160 -6.45 -19.62 -21.92
CA ILE A 160 -7.22 -19.60 -20.69
C ILE A 160 -8.56 -20.30 -20.91
N PRO A 161 -8.92 -21.32 -20.11
CA PRO A 161 -10.23 -21.96 -20.20
C PRO A 161 -11.36 -20.92 -20.05
N TYR A 162 -12.41 -21.05 -20.85
CA TYR A 162 -13.55 -20.11 -20.83
C TYR A 162 -14.20 -20.00 -19.44
N SER A 163 -14.27 -21.11 -18.70
CA SER A 163 -14.75 -21.12 -17.31
C SER A 163 -13.90 -20.24 -16.39
N THR A 164 -12.58 -20.26 -16.57
CA THR A 164 -11.63 -19.40 -15.85
C THR A 164 -11.80 -17.94 -16.24
N GLN A 165 -11.90 -17.62 -17.54
CA GLN A 165 -12.15 -16.23 -17.99
C GLN A 165 -13.45 -15.67 -17.42
N LYS A 166 -14.53 -16.47 -17.42
CA LYS A 166 -15.82 -16.10 -16.84
C LYS A 166 -15.70 -15.83 -15.34
N ARG A 167 -15.00 -16.70 -14.60
CA ARG A 167 -14.75 -16.50 -13.16
C ARG A 167 -13.94 -15.23 -12.90
N ILE A 168 -12.85 -15.00 -13.64
CA ILE A 168 -12.03 -13.78 -13.51
C ILE A 168 -12.90 -12.52 -13.67
N ARG A 169 -13.77 -12.49 -14.67
CA ARG A 169 -14.66 -11.34 -14.90
C ARG A 169 -15.62 -11.14 -13.72
N GLN A 170 -16.22 -12.21 -13.21
CA GLN A 170 -17.10 -12.15 -12.05
C GLN A 170 -16.39 -11.69 -10.78
N ASP A 171 -15.17 -12.20 -10.52
CA ASP A 171 -14.36 -11.80 -9.37
C ASP A 171 -13.99 -10.31 -9.44
N ILE A 172 -13.65 -9.81 -10.64
CA ILE A 172 -13.38 -8.38 -10.84
C ILE A 172 -14.63 -7.53 -10.67
N ASP A 173 -15.78 -7.97 -11.16
CA ASP A 173 -17.06 -7.27 -10.97
C ASP A 173 -17.39 -7.14 -9.50
N GLN A 174 -17.29 -8.24 -8.75
CA GLN A 174 -17.51 -8.23 -7.31
C GLN A 174 -16.49 -7.38 -6.56
N LEU A 175 -15.22 -7.43 -6.97
CA LEU A 175 -14.17 -6.58 -6.39
C LEU A 175 -14.47 -5.09 -6.58
N MET A 176 -14.93 -4.71 -7.77
CA MET A 176 -15.25 -3.33 -8.15
C MET A 176 -16.42 -2.75 -7.34
N GLU A 177 -17.31 -3.61 -6.84
CA GLU A 177 -18.45 -3.24 -5.99
C GLU A 177 -18.13 -3.32 -4.48
N GLY A 178 -17.00 -3.91 -4.10
CA GLY A 178 -16.63 -4.15 -2.71
C GLY A 178 -15.90 -3.00 -2.01
N ASP A 179 -15.93 -3.04 -0.67
CA ASP A 179 -15.27 -2.05 0.21
C ASP A 179 -13.77 -1.92 -0.06
N ALA A 180 -13.11 -3.02 -0.45
CA ALA A 180 -11.68 -3.01 -0.75
C ALA A 180 -11.34 -2.09 -1.94
N PHE A 181 -12.21 -2.06 -2.97
CA PHE A 181 -12.02 -1.16 -4.10
C PHE A 181 -12.29 0.29 -3.70
N GLN A 182 -13.34 0.55 -2.93
CA GLN A 182 -13.64 1.88 -2.43
C GLN A 182 -12.49 2.45 -1.57
N ALA A 183 -11.95 1.64 -0.65
CA ALA A 183 -10.81 2.01 0.17
C ALA A 183 -9.55 2.27 -0.68
N PHE A 184 -9.35 1.52 -1.77
CA PHE A 184 -8.28 1.76 -2.73
C PHE A 184 -8.45 3.09 -3.47
N ILE A 185 -9.67 3.48 -3.87
CA ILE A 185 -9.92 4.79 -4.49
C ILE A 185 -9.64 5.93 -3.51
N GLU A 186 -10.06 5.79 -2.25
CA GLU A 186 -9.79 6.78 -1.20
C GLU A 186 -8.29 6.91 -0.89
N ALA A 187 -7.54 5.80 -0.92
CA ALA A 187 -6.09 5.82 -0.85
C ALA A 187 -5.47 6.59 -2.02
N GLY A 188 -6.03 6.43 -3.22
CA GLY A 188 -5.68 7.22 -4.40
C GLY A 188 -5.89 8.71 -4.19
N LYS A 189 -7.04 9.11 -3.63
CA LYS A 189 -7.36 10.50 -3.28
C LYS A 189 -6.34 11.10 -2.33
N ARG A 190 -6.13 10.45 -1.17
CA ARG A 190 -5.16 10.89 -0.15
C ARG A 190 -3.77 11.10 -0.76
N LYS A 191 -3.35 10.19 -1.64
CA LYS A 191 -2.05 10.27 -2.30
C LYS A 191 -1.97 11.38 -3.34
N ALA A 192 -3.04 11.61 -4.10
CA ALA A 192 -3.12 12.71 -5.06
C ALA A 192 -3.06 14.06 -4.34
N ASP A 193 -3.81 14.22 -3.25
CA ASP A 193 -3.84 15.44 -2.44
C ASP A 193 -2.45 15.73 -1.85
N HIS A 194 -1.79 14.72 -1.27
CA HIS A 194 -0.43 14.86 -0.76
C HIS A 194 0.56 15.28 -1.86
N ILE A 195 0.46 14.71 -3.07
CA ILE A 195 1.31 15.11 -4.19
C ILE A 195 1.07 16.57 -4.57
N ALA A 196 -0.18 17.01 -4.63
CA ALA A 196 -0.53 18.39 -4.96
C ALA A 196 0.01 19.39 -3.92
N VAL A 197 -0.12 19.07 -2.63
CA VAL A 197 0.42 19.90 -1.53
C VAL A 197 1.95 20.00 -1.63
N VAL A 198 2.65 18.88 -1.83
CA VAL A 198 4.11 18.89 -1.97
C VAL A 198 4.55 19.72 -3.17
N GLU A 199 3.91 19.55 -4.34
CA GLU A 199 4.23 20.32 -5.54
C GLU A 199 3.90 21.81 -5.42
N TYR A 200 2.94 22.18 -4.58
CA TYR A 200 2.62 23.56 -4.27
C TYR A 200 3.69 24.18 -3.36
N VAL A 201 4.07 23.49 -2.28
CA VAL A 201 5.12 23.97 -1.35
C VAL A 201 6.48 24.10 -2.05
N GLU A 202 6.84 23.13 -2.90
CA GLU A 202 8.05 23.21 -3.72
C GLU A 202 8.05 24.47 -4.60
N ARG A 203 6.91 24.80 -5.22
CA ARG A 203 6.76 26.02 -6.03
C ARG A 203 6.84 27.33 -5.25
N LEU A 204 6.49 27.34 -3.97
CA LEU A 204 6.63 28.52 -3.10
C LEU A 204 8.07 28.71 -2.59
N SER A 205 8.87 27.65 -2.61
CA SER A 205 10.25 27.65 -2.11
C SER A 205 11.29 27.98 -3.19
N HIS A 206 10.83 28.28 -4.41
CA HIS A 206 11.60 28.67 -5.59
C HIS A 206 11.08 30.02 -6.10
#